data_AF-A0A8T2X4N9-F1
#
_entry.id   AF-A0A8T2X4N9-F1
#
_cell.length_a   1.000
_cell.length_b   1.000
_cell.length_c   1.000
_cell.angle_alpha   90.00
_cell.angle_beta   90.00
_cell.angle_gamma   90.00
#
_symmetry.space_group_name_H-M   'P 1'
#
loop_
_entity.id
_entity.type
_entity.pdbx_description
1 polymer ?
#
loop_
_entity_poly.entity_id
_entity_poly.type
_entity_poly.pdbx_seq_one_letter_code
_entity_poly.pdbx_strand_id
1 'polypeptide(L)'
;MLKITTTSVTAPPPHLSPSSSSTTTTTQKNLLNHINRRHLLTALSISISTSHLSTPVADARGLFQMPPPRLTNHYIVPEYSFLDARGLGAYEGKNLEAVSEVYASDTISPRNKPPPIDDGTPNESVADVFVRVTQLMSILETQYSEETIIIVSPDSDNLTILQAGLVGLDLRRHRDLSFAPGEVRFVDISSIPTYKQPASAVYKCRNPPICN
;
A
#
# COMPACT_ATOMS: atom_id res chain seq x y z
N MET A 1 -4.05 4.83 -15.10
CA MET A 1 -2.82 5.58 -14.87
C MET A 1 -2.79 5.96 -13.40
N LEU A 2 -2.15 5.14 -12.56
CA LEU A 2 -2.16 5.35 -11.11
C LEU A 2 -1.24 6.53 -10.75
N LYS A 3 -1.80 7.59 -10.17
CA LYS A 3 -1.02 8.74 -9.64
C LYS A 3 -0.97 8.61 -8.13
N ILE A 4 0.23 8.55 -7.55
CA ILE A 4 0.40 8.47 -6.10
C ILE A 4 0.85 9.82 -5.57
N THR A 5 0.10 10.35 -4.60
CA THR A 5 0.40 11.59 -3.89
C THR A 5 0.70 11.24 -2.43
N THR A 6 1.93 11.38 -1.97
CA THR A 6 2.31 11.02 -0.59
C THR A 6 2.32 12.23 0.32
N THR A 7 1.77 12.15 1.54
CA THR A 7 1.75 13.25 2.53
C THR A 7 1.99 12.77 3.95
N SER A 8 2.64 13.57 4.79
CA SER A 8 2.77 13.38 6.24
C SER A 8 1.96 14.43 7.00
N VAL A 9 1.32 14.07 8.13
CA VAL A 9 0.34 14.95 8.82
C VAL A 9 0.66 15.14 10.30
N THR A 10 0.83 16.39 10.72
CA THR A 10 0.44 16.83 12.08
C THR A 10 0.03 18.32 12.07
N ALA A 11 -1.04 18.64 12.82
CA ALA A 11 -1.67 19.94 13.14
C ALA A 11 -1.18 21.27 12.47
N PRO A 12 -2.09 22.06 11.87
CA PRO A 12 -1.76 23.36 11.25
C PRO A 12 -1.95 24.58 12.19
N PRO A 13 -1.11 25.62 12.08
CA PRO A 13 -1.51 26.99 12.37
C PRO A 13 -2.21 27.62 11.14
N PRO A 14 -3.09 28.64 11.32
CA PRO A 14 -3.80 29.25 10.21
C PRO A 14 -2.93 30.27 9.45
N HIS A 15 -3.01 30.32 8.12
CA HIS A 15 -3.26 31.56 7.37
C HIS A 15 -3.44 31.39 5.84
N LEU A 16 -4.50 32.03 5.33
CA LEU A 16 -4.73 32.63 4.00
C LEU A 16 -4.20 31.97 2.69
N SER A 17 -5.15 31.72 1.79
CA SER A 17 -4.97 31.52 0.34
C SER A 17 -4.45 32.79 -0.38
N PRO A 18 -4.01 32.67 -1.65
CA PRO A 18 -4.98 32.95 -2.72
C PRO A 18 -4.93 32.01 -3.95
N SER A 19 -5.98 32.15 -4.75
CA SER A 19 -6.33 31.43 -5.98
C SER A 19 -5.45 31.67 -7.21
N SER A 20 -5.38 30.67 -8.10
CA SER A 20 -5.41 30.92 -9.55
C SER A 20 -5.96 29.71 -10.33
N SER A 21 -6.97 29.96 -11.15
CA SER A 21 -7.69 28.97 -11.98
C SER A 21 -7.12 28.89 -13.41
N SER A 22 -7.15 27.70 -14.04
CA SER A 22 -7.18 27.60 -15.51
C SER A 22 -7.91 26.36 -16.00
N THR A 23 -9.00 26.57 -16.73
CA THR A 23 -9.83 25.57 -17.40
C THR A 23 -9.31 25.28 -18.80
N THR A 24 -9.25 24.01 -19.21
CA THR A 24 -9.51 23.62 -20.62
C THR A 24 -9.97 22.17 -20.73
N THR A 25 -11.20 22.00 -21.23
CA THR A 25 -11.71 20.77 -21.85
C THR A 25 -10.96 20.44 -23.15
N THR A 26 -10.88 19.16 -23.55
CA THR A 26 -11.25 18.71 -24.91
C THR A 26 -11.39 17.18 -24.97
N THR A 27 -12.60 16.77 -25.35
CA THR A 27 -13.05 15.46 -25.83
C THR A 27 -12.15 14.79 -26.86
N GLN A 28 -11.81 13.51 -26.69
CA GLN A 28 -11.72 12.57 -27.82
C GLN A 28 -12.32 11.20 -27.47
N LYS A 29 -13.17 10.72 -28.38
CA LYS A 29 -13.76 9.38 -28.37
C LYS A 29 -12.80 8.44 -29.10
N ASN A 30 -12.52 7.27 -28.54
CA ASN A 30 -12.09 6.12 -29.33
C ASN A 30 -12.80 4.86 -28.82
N LEU A 31 -13.79 4.41 -29.59
CA LEU A 31 -14.19 3.00 -29.59
C LEU A 31 -13.03 2.20 -30.18
N LEU A 32 -12.68 1.05 -29.58
CA LEU A 32 -12.55 -0.22 -30.30
C LEU A 32 -12.27 -1.39 -29.34
N ASN A 33 -13.16 -2.38 -29.39
CA ASN A 33 -12.93 -3.80 -29.16
C ASN A 33 -12.29 -4.25 -27.83
N HIS A 34 -13.10 -4.34 -26.77
CA HIS A 34 -12.83 -5.30 -25.70
C HIS A 34 -12.99 -6.73 -26.27
N ILE A 35 -11.90 -7.50 -26.24
CA ILE A 35 -11.89 -8.89 -26.73
C ILE A 35 -12.86 -9.73 -25.90
N ASN A 36 -13.75 -10.44 -26.58
CA ASN A 36 -14.75 -11.32 -25.98
C ASN A 36 -14.13 -12.72 -25.78
N ARG A 37 -13.78 -13.09 -24.54
CA ARG A 37 -13.38 -14.47 -24.22
C ARG A 37 -14.51 -15.20 -23.49
N ARG A 38 -15.31 -15.91 -24.29
CA ARG A 38 -16.34 -16.84 -23.81
C ARG A 38 -15.72 -18.09 -23.18
N HIS A 39 -16.54 -18.77 -22.38
CA HIS A 39 -16.44 -20.18 -21.95
C HIS A 39 -15.30 -20.56 -20.98
N LEU A 40 -15.62 -20.52 -19.69
CA LEU A 40 -15.43 -21.57 -18.66
C LEU A 40 -16.18 -21.04 -17.40
N LEU A 41 -17.06 -21.74 -16.69
CA LEU A 41 -17.55 -23.11 -16.74
C LEU A 41 -19.08 -23.11 -16.58
N THR A 42 -19.79 -23.90 -17.38
CA THR A 42 -21.21 -24.23 -17.14
C THR A 42 -21.31 -25.69 -16.67
N ALA A 43 -22.34 -25.99 -15.88
CA ALA A 43 -22.75 -27.32 -15.41
C ALA A 43 -21.90 -28.00 -14.33
N LEU A 44 -22.40 -27.93 -13.09
CA LEU A 44 -22.66 -29.17 -12.34
C LEU A 44 -23.96 -29.04 -11.55
N SER A 45 -25.02 -29.65 -12.06
CA SER A 45 -26.33 -29.73 -11.40
C SER A 45 -27.06 -31.00 -11.84
N ILE A 46 -26.97 -32.07 -11.04
CA ILE A 46 -27.89 -33.22 -11.11
C ILE A 46 -28.29 -33.59 -9.68
N SER A 47 -29.61 -33.66 -9.47
CA SER A 47 -30.30 -33.88 -8.19
C SER A 47 -30.69 -35.36 -7.99
N ILE A 48 -31.19 -35.71 -6.80
CA ILE A 48 -32.24 -36.72 -6.45
C ILE A 48 -32.45 -36.57 -4.92
N SER A 49 -33.54 -35.97 -4.39
CA SER A 49 -34.87 -36.57 -4.05
C SER A 49 -34.76 -37.68 -2.98
N THR A 50 -35.37 -37.71 -1.79
CA THR A 50 -36.68 -37.27 -1.20
C THR A 50 -36.60 -37.27 0.36
N SER A 51 -37.53 -36.85 1.25
CA SER A 51 -38.71 -35.95 1.28
C SER A 51 -39.20 -35.74 2.76
N HIS A 52 -40.26 -34.91 2.98
CA HIS A 52 -41.11 -34.73 4.21
C HIS A 52 -40.48 -34.37 5.59
N LEU A 53 -40.72 -33.14 6.10
CA LEU A 53 -41.67 -32.83 7.20
C LEU A 53 -41.72 -31.31 7.56
N SER A 54 -42.87 -30.87 8.06
CA SER A 54 -43.33 -29.53 8.52
C SER A 54 -42.32 -28.55 9.19
N THR A 55 -42.36 -27.27 8.78
CA THR A 55 -42.82 -26.10 9.59
C THR A 55 -42.70 -24.78 8.79
N PRO A 56 -43.58 -23.77 8.99
CA PRO A 56 -43.43 -22.46 8.35
C PRO A 56 -42.53 -21.52 9.17
N VAL A 57 -41.44 -21.03 8.58
CA VAL A 57 -40.63 -19.93 9.12
C VAL A 57 -40.82 -18.70 8.22
N ALA A 58 -40.94 -17.53 8.83
CA ALA A 58 -41.42 -16.31 8.19
C ALA A 58 -40.55 -15.83 7.01
N ASP A 59 -41.20 -15.44 5.92
CA ASP A 59 -40.56 -14.82 4.75
C ASP A 59 -40.29 -13.33 5.02
N ALA A 60 -39.06 -13.01 5.41
CA ALA A 60 -38.60 -11.63 5.65
C ALA A 60 -37.96 -11.00 4.39
N ARG A 61 -38.58 -11.16 3.23
CA ARG A 61 -38.15 -10.54 1.96
C ARG A 61 -38.82 -9.18 1.75
N GLY A 62 -38.30 -8.15 2.41
CA GLY A 62 -38.93 -6.82 2.36
C GLY A 62 -38.13 -5.60 2.79
N LEU A 63 -36.88 -5.73 3.25
CA LEU A 63 -36.01 -4.55 3.36
C LEU A 63 -35.45 -4.23 1.96
N PHE A 64 -36.14 -3.36 1.23
CA PHE A 64 -35.51 -2.57 0.16
C PHE A 64 -34.47 -1.67 0.81
N GLN A 65 -33.28 -2.21 1.04
CA GLN A 65 -32.13 -1.44 1.46
C GLN A 65 -31.78 -0.51 0.30
N MET A 66 -32.26 0.73 0.41
CA MET A 66 -31.97 1.79 -0.53
C MET A 66 -30.44 1.86 -0.68
N PRO A 67 -29.88 1.77 -1.90
CA PRO A 67 -28.45 1.88 -2.08
C PRO A 67 -28.02 3.24 -1.51
N PRO A 68 -26.91 3.30 -0.75
CA PRO A 68 -26.51 4.52 -0.07
C PRO A 68 -26.38 5.67 -1.08
N PRO A 69 -26.77 6.90 -0.70
CA PRO A 69 -26.72 8.05 -1.60
C PRO A 69 -25.30 8.19 -2.15
N ARG A 70 -25.19 8.32 -3.48
CA ARG A 70 -23.90 8.49 -4.16
C ARG A 70 -23.33 9.88 -3.86
N LEU A 71 -22.69 9.99 -2.70
CA LEU A 71 -21.70 11.03 -2.41
C LEU A 71 -20.65 10.99 -3.52
N THR A 72 -20.26 12.18 -4.01
CA THR A 72 -19.27 12.32 -5.07
C THR A 72 -17.93 11.73 -4.63
N ASN A 73 -17.57 10.58 -5.22
CA ASN A 73 -16.56 9.63 -4.76
C ASN A 73 -15.24 10.27 -4.29
N HIS A 74 -15.11 10.43 -2.98
CA HIS A 74 -13.82 10.38 -2.30
C HIS A 74 -13.88 9.13 -1.42
N TYR A 75 -13.32 8.03 -1.91
CA TYR A 75 -13.33 6.77 -1.17
C TYR A 75 -12.24 6.83 -0.11
N ILE A 76 -12.63 7.15 1.12
CA ILE A 76 -11.74 7.03 2.29
C ILE A 76 -11.63 5.54 2.59
N VAL A 77 -10.49 4.95 2.20
CA VAL A 77 -10.15 3.57 2.58
C VAL A 77 -9.90 3.53 4.09
N PRO A 78 -10.32 2.46 4.81
CA PRO A 78 -9.89 2.24 6.18
C PRO A 78 -8.36 2.29 6.32
N GLU A 79 -7.88 2.66 7.50
CA GLU A 79 -6.43 2.70 7.80
C GLU A 79 -5.80 1.33 7.52
N TYR A 80 -4.80 1.31 6.65
CA TYR A 80 -3.99 0.13 6.40
C TYR A 80 -2.92 0.03 7.49
N SER A 81 -2.95 -1.02 8.30
CA SER A 81 -1.86 -1.33 9.25
C SER A 81 -0.48 -1.48 8.57
N PHE A 82 -0.45 -1.73 7.24
CA PHE A 82 0.76 -1.62 6.42
C PHE A 82 1.40 -0.22 6.35
N LEU A 83 0.73 0.82 6.89
CA LEU A 83 1.19 2.20 7.04
C LEU A 83 1.28 2.64 8.51
N ASP A 84 1.17 1.72 9.46
CA ASP A 84 1.46 2.03 10.86
C ASP A 84 2.88 2.61 10.97
N ALA A 85 3.11 3.43 12.00
CA ALA A 85 4.44 3.98 12.26
C ALA A 85 5.45 2.83 12.45
N ARG A 86 6.68 3.01 11.97
CA ARG A 86 7.73 2.00 12.14
C ARG A 86 7.95 1.72 13.62
N GLY A 87 7.75 0.48 14.05
CA GLY A 87 8.01 0.09 15.43
C GLY A 87 9.48 0.20 15.81
N LEU A 88 9.81 1.06 16.76
CA LEU A 88 11.18 1.30 17.25
C LEU A 88 11.54 0.45 18.48
N GLY A 89 10.65 -0.44 18.94
CA GLY A 89 10.86 -1.32 20.09
C GLY A 89 11.26 -0.54 21.34
N ALA A 90 12.40 -0.91 21.94
CA ALA A 90 12.94 -0.25 23.12
C ALA A 90 13.35 1.23 22.92
N TYR A 91 13.20 1.79 21.72
CA TYR A 91 13.40 3.23 21.45
C TYR A 91 12.11 4.05 21.43
N GLU A 92 10.93 3.42 21.50
CA GLU A 92 9.67 4.15 21.61
C GLU A 92 9.63 5.05 22.86
N GLY A 93 9.05 6.25 22.71
CA GLY A 93 8.93 7.24 23.78
C GLY A 93 10.26 7.84 24.29
N LYS A 94 11.42 7.50 23.71
CA LYS A 94 12.71 8.12 24.05
C LYS A 94 12.92 9.46 23.32
N ASN A 95 13.95 10.20 23.75
CA ASN A 95 14.32 11.45 23.10
C ASN A 95 14.93 11.23 21.70
N LEU A 96 14.91 12.28 20.87
CA LEU A 96 15.32 12.28 19.47
C LEU A 96 16.76 11.81 19.25
N GLU A 97 17.69 12.03 20.19
CA GLU A 97 19.07 11.55 20.06
C GLU A 97 19.13 10.01 20.11
N ALA A 98 18.26 9.37 20.89
CA ALA A 98 18.18 7.91 20.95
C ALA A 98 17.63 7.34 19.62
N VAL A 99 16.66 8.03 19.00
CA VAL A 99 16.16 7.66 17.66
C VAL A 99 17.24 7.85 16.59
N SER A 100 18.16 8.82 16.77
CA SER A 100 19.28 9.02 15.84
C SER A 100 20.24 7.81 15.77
N GLU A 101 20.37 7.03 16.85
CA GLU A 101 21.16 5.80 16.89
C GLU A 101 20.55 4.70 15.99
N VAL A 102 19.23 4.56 15.98
CA VAL A 102 18.51 3.62 15.11
C VAL A 102 18.84 3.93 13.64
N TYR A 103 18.75 5.20 13.24
CA TYR A 103 19.05 5.61 11.87
C TYR A 103 20.54 5.47 11.48
N ALA A 104 21.46 5.63 12.44
CA ALA A 104 22.87 5.32 12.21
C ALA A 104 23.08 3.81 11.95
N SER A 105 22.37 2.96 12.70
CA SER A 105 22.36 1.50 12.50
C SER A 105 21.76 1.09 11.14
N ASP A 106 20.64 1.72 10.73
CA ASP A 106 19.99 1.46 9.44
C ASP A 106 20.91 1.73 8.23
N THR A 107 21.81 2.72 8.37
CA THR A 107 22.80 3.07 7.34
C THR A 107 23.82 1.94 7.12
N ILE A 108 24.07 1.10 8.14
CA ILE A 108 24.96 -0.05 8.05
C ILE A 108 24.25 -1.20 7.31
N SER A 109 23.03 -1.54 7.73
CA SER A 109 22.25 -2.65 7.18
C SER A 109 20.74 -2.41 7.35
N PRO A 110 19.92 -2.59 6.28
CA PRO A 110 18.49 -2.37 6.34
C PRO A 110 17.74 -3.51 7.06
N ARG A 111 18.45 -4.58 7.46
CA ARG A 111 17.93 -5.71 8.24
C ARG A 111 18.14 -5.53 9.74
N ASN A 112 18.78 -4.45 10.16
CA ASN A 112 18.99 -4.16 11.57
C ASN A 112 17.64 -3.83 12.21
N LYS A 113 17.29 -4.56 13.27
CA LYS A 113 16.11 -4.28 14.10
C LYS A 113 16.55 -3.48 15.33
N PRO A 114 15.75 -2.49 15.77
CA PRO A 114 15.85 -1.96 17.12
C PRO A 114 15.75 -3.09 18.17
N PRO A 115 16.34 -2.93 19.37
CA PRO A 115 16.16 -3.89 20.45
C PRO A 115 14.67 -4.03 20.81
N PRO A 116 14.18 -5.25 21.09
CA PRO A 116 12.80 -5.47 21.52
C PRO A 116 12.59 -4.94 22.96
N ILE A 117 11.32 -4.84 23.34
CA ILE A 117 10.85 -4.49 24.68
C ILE A 117 9.70 -5.44 25.07
N ASP A 118 9.58 -5.75 26.36
CA ASP A 118 8.74 -6.84 26.87
C ASP A 118 7.22 -6.51 26.90
N ASP A 119 6.82 -5.30 26.52
CA ASP A 119 5.42 -4.85 26.49
C ASP A 119 4.66 -5.23 25.20
N GLY A 120 5.35 -5.84 24.23
CA GLY A 120 4.79 -6.24 22.94
C GLY A 120 4.89 -5.18 21.84
N THR A 121 5.52 -4.03 22.10
CA THR A 121 5.81 -3.00 21.09
C THR A 121 6.65 -3.59 19.94
N PRO A 122 6.23 -3.43 18.67
CA PRO A 122 6.97 -3.95 17.52
C PRO A 122 8.37 -3.35 17.37
N ASN A 123 9.32 -4.16 16.87
CA ASN A 123 10.67 -3.72 16.50
C ASN A 123 11.01 -4.08 15.04
N GLU A 124 10.78 -3.12 14.15
CA GLU A 124 10.89 -3.29 12.70
C GLU A 124 12.23 -2.80 12.14
N SER A 125 12.82 -3.62 11.27
CA SER A 125 13.90 -3.17 10.40
C SER A 125 13.34 -2.43 9.19
N VAL A 126 14.15 -1.56 8.57
CA VAL A 126 13.84 -0.89 7.29
C VAL A 126 13.33 -1.88 6.23
N ALA A 127 13.90 -3.09 6.19
CA ALA A 127 13.52 -4.12 5.24
C ALA A 127 12.24 -4.90 5.63
N ASP A 128 11.78 -4.82 6.87
CA ASP A 128 10.44 -5.31 7.27
C ASP A 128 9.37 -4.30 6.84
N VAL A 129 9.62 -3.00 7.11
CA VAL A 129 8.78 -1.90 6.61
C VAL A 129 8.65 -1.96 5.09
N PHE A 130 9.75 -2.21 4.38
CA PHE A 130 9.73 -2.37 2.92
C PHE A 130 8.79 -3.50 2.45
N VAL A 131 8.72 -4.62 3.18
CA VAL A 131 7.80 -5.73 2.84
C VAL A 131 6.35 -5.28 2.99
N ARG A 132 5.96 -4.63 4.09
CA ARG A 132 4.57 -4.18 4.30
C ARG A 132 4.14 -3.09 3.31
N VAL A 133 4.98 -2.08 3.02
CA VAL A 133 4.61 -1.06 2.03
C VAL A 133 4.55 -1.62 0.60
N THR A 134 5.34 -2.65 0.28
CA THR A 134 5.23 -3.35 -1.02
C THR A 134 3.96 -4.21 -1.11
N GLN A 135 3.53 -4.83 -0.01
CA GLN A 135 2.25 -5.53 0.08
C GLN A 135 1.07 -4.57 -0.09
N LEU A 136 1.12 -3.38 0.53
CA LEU A 136 0.16 -2.31 0.29
C LEU A 136 0.08 -1.96 -1.19
N MET A 137 1.21 -1.70 -1.86
CA MET A 137 1.21 -1.35 -3.29
C MET A 137 0.57 -2.45 -4.15
N SER A 138 0.81 -3.73 -3.82
CA SER A 138 0.15 -4.87 -4.49
C SER A 138 -1.38 -4.86 -4.32
N ILE A 139 -1.88 -4.43 -3.15
CA ILE A 139 -3.32 -4.25 -2.89
C ILE A 139 -3.86 -3.04 -3.66
N LEU A 140 -3.13 -1.91 -3.66
CA LEU A 140 -3.55 -0.68 -4.32
C LEU A 140 -3.61 -0.85 -5.86
N GLU A 141 -2.61 -1.50 -6.46
CA GLU A 141 -2.58 -1.83 -7.88
C GLU A 141 -3.74 -2.74 -8.31
N THR A 142 -4.15 -3.68 -7.45
CA THR A 142 -5.22 -4.65 -7.77
C THR A 142 -6.63 -4.15 -7.48
N GLN A 143 -6.81 -3.27 -6.48
CA GLN A 143 -8.13 -2.78 -6.07
C GLN A 143 -8.50 -1.42 -6.68
N TYR A 144 -7.54 -0.51 -6.84
CA TYR A 144 -7.76 0.88 -7.27
C TYR A 144 -7.03 1.19 -8.59
N SER A 145 -6.91 0.18 -9.45
CA SER A 145 -6.31 0.30 -10.78
C SER A 145 -6.92 1.49 -11.54
N GLU A 146 -6.07 2.25 -12.22
CA GLU A 146 -6.43 3.46 -12.97
C GLU A 146 -6.84 4.72 -12.17
N GLU A 147 -6.88 4.68 -10.83
CA GLU A 147 -7.24 5.83 -9.99
C GLU A 147 -6.06 6.70 -9.51
N THR A 148 -6.33 7.91 -9.02
CA THR A 148 -5.33 8.73 -8.30
C THR A 148 -5.44 8.44 -6.81
N ILE A 149 -4.39 7.87 -6.22
CA ILE A 149 -4.32 7.49 -4.82
C ILE A 149 -3.53 8.54 -4.04
N ILE A 150 -3.98 8.85 -2.82
CA ILE A 150 -3.22 9.63 -1.86
C ILE A 150 -2.81 8.70 -0.71
N ILE A 151 -1.51 8.55 -0.48
CA ILE A 151 -0.96 7.74 0.62
C ILE A 151 -0.54 8.70 1.73
N VAL A 152 -1.24 8.62 2.86
CA VAL A 152 -0.93 9.39 4.06
C VAL A 152 -0.22 8.48 5.06
N SER A 153 0.92 8.91 5.59
CA SER A 153 1.69 8.15 6.60
C SER A 153 1.84 8.97 7.88
N PRO A 154 1.83 8.33 9.07
CA PRO A 154 2.14 8.99 10.34
C PRO A 154 3.61 9.43 10.41
N ASP A 155 4.52 8.70 9.74
CA ASP A 155 5.95 8.99 9.71
C ASP A 155 6.51 9.18 8.28
N SER A 156 7.79 9.57 8.21
CA SER A 156 8.52 9.64 6.94
C SER A 156 9.15 8.30 6.54
N ASP A 157 9.29 7.33 7.45
CA ASP A 157 9.99 6.06 7.19
C ASP A 157 9.21 5.23 6.14
N ASN A 158 7.89 5.09 6.29
CA ASN A 158 7.06 4.38 5.30
C ASN A 158 7.20 4.97 3.87
N LEU A 159 7.13 6.30 3.75
CA LEU A 159 7.15 7.00 2.46
C LEU A 159 8.54 6.99 1.82
N THR A 160 9.60 7.19 2.61
CA THR A 160 10.99 7.13 2.15
C THR A 160 11.39 5.74 1.68
N ILE A 161 11.04 4.70 2.45
CA ILE A 161 11.37 3.31 2.16
C ILE A 161 10.60 2.84 0.92
N LEU A 162 9.32 3.22 0.79
CA LEU A 162 8.55 3.02 -0.43
C LEU A 162 9.20 3.72 -1.63
N GLN A 163 9.50 5.03 -1.52
CA GLN A 163 10.08 5.80 -2.63
C GLN A 163 11.46 5.23 -3.04
N ALA A 164 12.30 4.85 -2.07
CA ALA A 164 13.59 4.21 -2.31
C ALA A 164 13.42 2.88 -3.07
N GLY A 165 12.48 2.04 -2.65
CA GLY A 165 12.16 0.78 -3.32
C GLY A 165 11.66 0.97 -4.75
N LEU A 166 10.82 1.97 -5.00
CA LEU A 166 10.33 2.30 -6.35
C LEU A 166 11.48 2.75 -7.26
N VAL A 167 12.32 3.69 -6.83
CA VAL A 167 13.42 4.21 -7.68
C VAL A 167 14.64 3.28 -7.75
N GLY A 168 14.63 2.15 -7.04
CA GLY A 168 15.76 1.21 -6.96
C GLY A 168 16.96 1.75 -6.17
N LEU A 169 16.74 2.68 -5.23
CA LEU A 169 17.74 3.16 -4.29
C LEU A 169 18.00 2.09 -3.22
N ASP A 170 19.25 1.99 -2.77
CA ASP A 170 19.62 1.17 -1.62
C ASP A 170 18.80 1.61 -0.39
N LEU A 171 18.08 0.69 0.25
CA LEU A 171 17.23 0.98 1.41
C LEU A 171 18.01 1.59 2.59
N ARG A 172 19.33 1.38 2.69
CA ARG A 172 20.19 2.06 3.68
C ARG A 172 20.23 3.58 3.50
N ARG A 173 19.88 4.06 2.32
CA ARG A 173 19.85 5.47 1.91
C ARG A 173 18.43 6.05 1.83
N HIS A 174 17.41 5.37 2.34
CA HIS A 174 16.03 5.87 2.31
C HIS A 174 15.91 7.29 2.90
N ARG A 175 16.70 7.63 3.93
CA ARG A 175 16.72 8.96 4.56
C ARG A 175 17.17 10.10 3.64
N ASP A 176 17.88 9.83 2.54
CA ASP A 176 18.18 10.81 1.49
C ASP A 176 16.89 11.37 0.85
N LEU A 177 15.77 10.65 1.02
CA LEU A 177 14.43 11.00 0.54
C LEU A 177 13.50 11.45 1.66
N SER A 178 14.00 11.86 2.84
CA SER A 178 13.13 12.24 3.98
C SER A 178 12.10 13.30 3.60
N PHE A 179 10.88 13.20 4.14
CA PHE A 179 9.79 14.14 3.94
C PHE A 179 9.79 15.19 5.05
N ALA A 180 9.67 16.47 4.71
CA ALA A 180 9.29 17.48 5.68
C ALA A 180 7.80 17.30 6.10
N PRO A 181 7.39 17.76 7.30
CA PRO A 181 5.98 17.74 7.71
C PRO A 181 5.09 18.48 6.71
N GLY A 182 4.05 17.81 6.21
CA GLY A 182 3.15 18.36 5.19
C GLY A 182 3.74 18.43 3.77
N GLU A 183 4.94 17.89 3.54
CA GLU A 183 5.50 17.78 2.19
C GLU A 183 4.67 16.82 1.34
N VAL A 184 4.42 17.21 0.10
CA VAL A 184 3.66 16.43 -0.88
C VAL A 184 4.56 16.04 -2.05
N ARG A 185 4.70 14.75 -2.33
CA ARG A 185 5.39 14.27 -3.54
C ARG A 185 4.45 13.51 -4.45
N PHE A 186 4.59 13.79 -5.75
CA PHE A 186 3.91 13.07 -6.82
C PHE A 186 4.86 12.01 -7.37
N VAL A 187 4.36 10.78 -7.49
CA VAL A 187 5.06 9.68 -8.15
C VAL A 187 4.36 9.36 -9.47
N ASP A 188 5.07 9.54 -10.58
CA ASP A 188 4.64 9.09 -11.90
C ASP A 188 5.24 7.70 -12.17
N ILE A 189 4.38 6.69 -12.29
CA ILE A 189 4.79 5.30 -12.54
C ILE A 189 5.56 5.15 -13.86
N SER A 190 5.30 5.99 -14.87
CA SER A 190 6.04 5.94 -16.13
C SER A 190 7.51 6.36 -16.01
N SER A 191 7.87 7.05 -14.92
CA SER A 191 9.24 7.46 -14.60
C SER A 191 10.02 6.42 -13.77
N ILE A 192 9.34 5.38 -13.28
CA ILE A 192 9.94 4.36 -12.41
C ILE A 192 10.87 3.44 -13.23
N PRO A 193 12.12 3.18 -12.80
CA PRO A 193 13.01 2.27 -13.50
C PRO A 193 12.40 0.87 -13.64
N THR A 194 12.38 0.33 -14.85
CA THR A 194 11.91 -1.05 -15.07
C THR A 194 12.75 -2.03 -14.26
N TYR A 195 12.09 -2.80 -13.38
CA TYR A 195 12.76 -3.81 -12.57
C TYR A 195 13.51 -4.82 -13.44
N LYS A 196 14.84 -4.78 -13.36
CA LYS A 196 15.69 -5.82 -13.93
C LYS A 196 15.69 -6.97 -12.94
N GLN A 197 14.96 -8.05 -13.24
CA GLN A 197 15.09 -9.29 -12.49
C GLN A 197 16.57 -9.64 -12.36
N PRO A 198 17.09 -9.85 -11.13
CA PRO A 198 18.43 -10.38 -10.97
C PRO A 198 18.47 -11.71 -11.70
N ALA A 199 19.51 -11.95 -12.50
CA ALA A 199 19.60 -13.15 -13.32
C ALA A 199 19.42 -14.39 -12.42
N SER A 200 18.32 -15.11 -12.60
CA SER A 200 17.88 -16.23 -11.74
C SER A 200 18.82 -17.43 -11.73
N ALA A 201 19.96 -17.32 -12.42
CA ALA A 201 21.04 -18.29 -12.51
C ALA A 201 22.14 -18.13 -11.42
N VAL A 202 22.10 -17.12 -10.55
CA VAL A 202 23.15 -16.90 -9.53
C VAL A 202 23.20 -18.01 -8.48
N TYR A 203 22.06 -18.60 -8.09
CA TYR A 203 22.02 -19.77 -7.20
C TYR A 203 21.75 -21.08 -7.95
N LYS A 204 22.75 -21.55 -8.72
CA LYS A 204 22.79 -22.94 -9.17
C LYS A 204 23.23 -23.85 -8.02
N CYS A 205 22.34 -24.11 -7.06
CA CYS A 205 22.57 -25.19 -6.11
C CYS A 205 22.60 -26.52 -6.87
N ARG A 206 23.81 -27.05 -7.10
CA ARG A 206 24.02 -28.26 -7.91
C ARG A 206 23.60 -29.54 -7.18
N ASN A 207 23.40 -29.50 -5.86
CA ASN A 207 23.10 -30.68 -5.05
C ASN A 207 22.29 -30.36 -3.77
N PRO A 208 20.97 -30.10 -3.87
CA PRO A 208 20.12 -30.03 -2.68
C PRO A 208 20.17 -31.37 -1.89
N PRO A 209 20.10 -31.36 -0.55
CA PRO A 209 19.67 -30.25 0.31
C PRO A 209 20.80 -29.35 0.85
N ILE A 210 22.08 -29.62 0.54
CA ILE A 210 23.22 -28.84 1.06
C ILE A 210 23.77 -27.92 -0.04
N CYS A 211 23.37 -26.66 0.01
CA CYS A 211 23.84 -25.61 -0.87
C CYS A 211 24.84 -24.72 -0.12
N ASN A 212 26.14 -25.03 -0.23
CA ASN A 212 27.22 -24.12 0.18
C ASN A 212 27.48 -23.09 -0.92
#